data_AF-F4XI88-F1
#
_entry.id   AF-F4XI88-F1
#
_cell.length_a   1.000
_cell.length_b   1.000
_cell.length_c   1.000
_cell.angle_alpha   90.00
_cell.angle_beta   90.00
_cell.angle_gamma   90.00
#
_symmetry.space_group_name_H-M   'P 1'
#
loop_
_entity.id
_entity.type
_entity.pdbx_description
1 polymer ?
#
loop_
_entity_poly.entity_id
_entity_poly.type
_entity_poly.pdbx_seq_one_letter_code
_entity_poly.pdbx_strand_id
1 'polypeptide(L)'
;MLQVCLQQSWPQDKPISKIIFPAILPSSLGNFATLCLMLSPEEIQYYLFSKPHSQFVFINSPHPMLLWVTVLQSKAQDSRLLPCYLDLKTSKVQTITRCLADKGFYRLLLFSTEEPQRCNQVMTVTLKPQQCQMLQESANTGQTSQPIAQPIVSRRILKLKFEQLKSQLLNKWDALDRFNYPTQPELAHSIS
;
A
#
# COMPACT_ATOMS: atom_id res chain seq x y z
N MET A 1 16.08 2.07 -14.50
CA MET A 1 14.91 2.42 -13.64
C MET A 1 15.26 2.52 -12.16
N LEU A 2 15.85 1.49 -11.53
CA LEU A 2 16.16 1.53 -10.08
C LEU A 2 17.10 2.69 -9.69
N GLN A 3 18.10 2.99 -10.53
CA GLN A 3 19.03 4.10 -10.29
C GLN A 3 18.33 5.47 -10.21
N VAL A 4 17.34 5.73 -11.07
CA VAL A 4 16.56 6.98 -11.04
C VAL A 4 15.77 7.10 -9.74
N CYS A 5 15.27 5.98 -9.19
CA CYS A 5 14.56 5.96 -7.91
C CYS A 5 15.51 6.26 -6.74
N LEU A 6 16.70 5.65 -6.72
CA LEU A 6 17.72 5.86 -5.69
C LEU A 6 18.33 7.28 -5.68
N GLN A 7 18.13 8.04 -6.76
CA GLN A 7 18.55 9.43 -6.88
C GLN A 7 17.45 10.42 -6.47
N GLN A 8 16.24 9.95 -6.13
CA GLN A 8 15.18 10.83 -5.67
C GLN A 8 15.49 11.34 -4.26
N SER A 9 15.13 12.59 -4.01
CA SER A 9 15.10 13.20 -2.68
C SER A 9 13.66 13.27 -2.17
N TRP A 10 13.49 13.34 -0.85
CA TRP A 10 12.19 13.61 -0.26
C TRP A 10 11.69 14.99 -0.74
N PRO A 11 10.42 15.12 -1.18
CA PRO A 11 9.91 16.39 -1.67
C PRO A 11 9.89 17.46 -0.58
N GLN A 12 10.33 18.68 -0.92
CA GLN A 12 10.42 19.80 0.01
C GLN A 12 9.03 20.27 0.51
N ASP A 13 7.96 20.00 -0.25
CA ASP A 13 6.58 20.32 0.13
C ASP A 13 5.96 19.28 1.08
N LYS A 14 6.73 18.28 1.51
CA LYS A 14 6.27 17.20 2.39
C LYS A 14 6.95 17.29 3.74
N PRO A 15 6.23 17.09 4.86
CA PRO A 15 6.85 17.06 6.17
C PRO A 15 7.80 15.86 6.29
N ILE A 16 8.91 16.04 6.99
CA ILE A 16 9.79 14.94 7.41
C ILE A 16 9.06 14.22 8.56
N SER A 17 8.29 13.20 8.21
CA SER A 17 7.49 12.40 9.15
C SER A 17 7.10 11.07 8.51
N LYS A 18 6.66 10.10 9.30
CA LYS A 18 6.26 8.75 8.84
C LYS A 18 4.95 8.76 8.03
N ILE A 19 4.99 9.40 6.87
CA ILE A 19 3.87 9.51 5.93
C ILE A 19 4.13 8.72 4.67
N ILE A 20 3.04 8.47 3.95
CA ILE A 20 3.05 7.80 2.66
C ILE A 20 2.25 8.59 1.64
N PHE A 21 2.76 8.70 0.42
CA PHE A 21 2.03 9.32 -0.67
C PHE A 21 2.43 8.73 -2.03
N PRO A 22 1.52 8.77 -3.01
CA PRO A 22 1.79 8.28 -4.34
C PRO A 22 2.36 9.41 -5.20
N ALA A 23 3.23 9.05 -6.14
CA ALA A 23 3.76 9.97 -7.13
C ALA A 23 3.93 9.27 -8.49
N ILE A 24 4.15 10.08 -9.52
CA ILE A 24 4.61 9.62 -10.82
C ILE A 24 6.08 9.99 -10.91
N LEU A 25 6.92 9.04 -11.32
CA LEU A 25 8.31 9.29 -11.62
C LEU A 25 8.56 9.15 -13.13
N PRO A 26 9.05 10.19 -13.81
CA PRO A 26 9.40 10.11 -15.22
C PRO A 26 10.68 9.28 -15.42
N SER A 27 10.77 8.59 -16.55
CA SER A 27 11.98 7.89 -16.96
C SER A 27 12.08 7.81 -18.48
N SER A 28 13.25 7.42 -18.98
CA SER A 28 13.48 7.19 -20.42
C SER A 28 12.57 6.11 -21.02
N LEU A 29 12.03 5.21 -20.20
CA LEU A 29 11.09 4.15 -20.61
C LEU A 29 9.62 4.54 -20.36
N GLY A 30 9.38 5.83 -20.11
CA GLY A 30 8.08 6.37 -19.74
C GLY A 30 7.89 6.51 -18.23
N ASN A 31 6.71 7.02 -17.88
CA ASN A 31 6.32 7.26 -16.50
C ASN A 31 5.98 5.95 -15.79
N PHE A 32 6.31 5.86 -14.50
CA PHE A 32 5.82 4.80 -13.63
C PHE A 32 5.31 5.35 -12.30
N ALA A 33 4.36 4.64 -11.70
CA ALA A 33 3.83 4.97 -10.39
C ALA A 33 4.85 4.61 -9.30
N THR A 34 4.97 5.50 -8.32
CA THR A 34 5.74 5.29 -7.11
C THR A 34 4.87 5.48 -5.88
N LEU A 35 5.25 4.81 -4.81
CA LEU A 35 4.73 5.06 -3.48
C LEU A 35 5.92 5.45 -2.61
N CYS A 36 5.95 6.69 -2.13
CA CYS A 36 7.02 7.21 -1.29
C CYS A 36 6.62 7.05 0.16
N LEU A 37 7.48 6.42 0.96
CA LEU A 37 7.27 6.17 2.38
C LEU A 37 8.50 6.65 3.14
N MET A 38 8.29 7.38 4.22
CA MET A 38 9.35 7.72 5.16
C MET A 38 9.25 6.86 6.41
N LEU A 39 10.39 6.30 6.82
CA LEU A 39 10.58 5.35 7.92
C LEU A 39 11.82 5.75 8.73
N SER A 40 11.93 5.27 9.97
CA SER A 40 13.22 5.33 10.66
C SER A 40 14.23 4.36 10.04
N PRO A 41 15.55 4.58 10.19
CA PRO A 41 16.55 3.64 9.67
C PRO A 41 16.34 2.20 10.13
N GLU A 42 15.94 1.98 11.39
CA GLU A 42 15.69 0.66 11.95
C GLU A 42 14.51 -0.02 11.25
N GLU A 43 13.44 0.71 10.96
CA GLU A 43 12.29 0.19 10.21
C GLU A 43 12.70 -0.18 8.77
N ILE A 44 13.54 0.62 8.12
CA ILE A 44 14.03 0.31 6.76
C ILE A 44 14.82 -1.01 6.78
N GLN A 45 15.71 -1.19 7.75
CA GLN A 45 16.46 -2.44 7.92
C GLN A 45 15.54 -3.62 8.22
N TYR A 46 14.56 -3.42 9.10
CA TYR A 46 13.60 -4.45 9.49
C TYR A 46 12.76 -4.97 8.30
N TYR A 47 12.36 -4.08 7.39
CA TYR A 47 11.60 -4.45 6.19
C TYR A 47 12.44 -4.75 4.96
N LEU A 48 13.78 -4.70 5.04
CA LEU A 48 14.69 -4.78 3.89
C LEU A 48 14.45 -6.00 2.99
N PHE A 49 14.11 -7.14 3.59
CA PHE A 49 13.86 -8.41 2.91
C PHE A 49 12.37 -8.75 2.79
N SER A 50 11.48 -7.79 3.09
CA SER A 50 10.05 -7.99 2.95
C SER A 50 9.68 -8.24 1.49
N LYS A 51 8.64 -9.06 1.27
CA LYS A 51 8.00 -9.23 -0.04
C LYS A 51 6.72 -8.40 -0.05
N PRO A 52 6.80 -7.11 -0.45
CA PRO A 52 5.63 -6.26 -0.44
C PRO A 52 4.58 -6.77 -1.42
N HIS A 53 3.32 -6.72 -1.01
CA HIS A 53 2.19 -6.95 -1.90
C HIS A 53 1.14 -5.85 -1.72
N SER A 54 0.24 -5.76 -2.70
CA SER A 54 -0.77 -4.71 -2.74
C SER A 54 -2.18 -5.27 -2.67
N GLN A 55 -3.07 -4.50 -2.06
CA GLN A 55 -4.50 -4.71 -2.10
C GLN A 55 -5.20 -3.41 -2.51
N PHE A 56 -6.24 -3.54 -3.32
CA PHE A 56 -7.01 -2.41 -3.80
C PHE A 56 -8.48 -2.58 -3.45
N VAL A 57 -9.13 -1.49 -3.04
CA VAL A 57 -10.57 -1.44 -2.81
C VAL A 57 -11.12 -0.19 -3.45
N PHE A 58 -11.93 -0.36 -4.49
CA PHE A 58 -12.63 0.72 -5.15
C PHE A 58 -14.05 0.85 -4.61
N ILE A 59 -14.52 2.09 -4.45
CA ILE A 59 -15.94 2.42 -4.30
C ILE A 59 -16.30 3.50 -5.29
N ASN A 60 -17.41 3.32 -6.00
CA ASN A 60 -17.88 4.31 -6.98
C ASN A 60 -18.75 5.39 -6.35
N SER A 61 -19.51 5.04 -5.31
CA SER A 61 -20.49 5.90 -4.63
C SER A 61 -20.18 5.93 -3.13
N PRO A 62 -20.41 7.06 -2.43
CA PRO A 62 -21.04 8.30 -2.90
C PRO A 62 -20.10 9.27 -3.67
N HIS A 63 -18.80 9.01 -3.62
CA HIS A 63 -17.77 9.70 -4.39
C HIS A 63 -16.72 8.69 -4.87
N PRO A 64 -16.35 8.64 -6.15
CA PRO A 64 -15.40 7.64 -6.65
C PRO A 64 -14.05 7.72 -5.96
N MET A 65 -13.67 6.67 -5.23
CA MET A 65 -12.46 6.65 -4.44
C MET A 65 -11.83 5.25 -4.42
N LEU A 66 -10.50 5.22 -4.48
CA LEU A 66 -9.70 4.01 -4.44
C LEU A 66 -8.85 3.99 -3.17
N LEU A 67 -8.96 2.92 -2.40
CA LEU A 67 -7.99 2.57 -1.36
C LEU A 67 -6.93 1.68 -1.97
N TRP A 68 -5.67 2.11 -1.89
CA TRP A 68 -4.48 1.34 -2.21
C TRP A 68 -3.75 1.02 -0.91
N VAL A 69 -3.64 -0.25 -0.56
CA VAL A 69 -2.89 -0.72 0.60
C VAL A 69 -1.64 -1.44 0.12
N THR A 70 -0.47 -1.03 0.63
CA THR A 70 0.75 -1.84 0.54
C THR A 70 0.97 -2.55 1.87
N VAL A 71 1.25 -3.85 1.82
CA VAL A 71 1.55 -4.65 3.01
C VAL A 71 3.04 -4.96 3.02
N LEU A 72 3.74 -4.54 4.06
CA LEU A 72 5.12 -4.94 4.33
C LEU A 72 5.10 -6.00 5.41
N GLN A 73 5.47 -7.23 5.07
CA GLN A 73 5.59 -8.33 6.03
C GLN A 73 7.04 -8.45 6.48
N SER A 74 7.24 -8.49 7.78
CA SER A 74 8.53 -8.82 8.36
C SER A 74 8.74 -10.32 8.41
N LYS A 75 9.98 -10.73 8.74
CA LYS A 75 10.30 -12.14 9.02
C LYS A 75 9.66 -12.65 10.32
N ALA A 76 9.32 -11.75 11.24
CA ALA A 76 8.69 -12.08 12.52
C ALA A 76 7.15 -12.09 12.42
N GLN A 77 6.60 -12.20 11.20
CA GLN A 77 5.16 -12.20 10.89
C GLN A 77 4.40 -10.89 11.21
N ASP A 78 5.05 -9.88 11.78
CA ASP A 78 4.48 -8.54 11.89
C ASP A 78 4.25 -7.92 10.50
N SER A 79 3.05 -7.37 10.31
CA SER A 79 2.65 -6.75 9.05
C SER A 79 2.40 -5.26 9.24
N ARG A 80 3.12 -4.43 8.48
CA ARG A 80 2.80 -3.01 8.34
C ARG A 80 1.88 -2.80 7.16
N LEU A 81 0.70 -2.27 7.45
CA LEU A 81 -0.31 -1.90 6.45
C LEU A 81 -0.22 -0.41 6.15
N LEU A 82 -0.02 -0.09 4.89
CA LEU A 82 0.23 1.27 4.41
C LEU A 82 -0.91 1.72 3.49
N PRO A 83 -1.97 2.33 4.04
CA PRO A 83 -3.13 2.76 3.27
C PRO A 83 -2.88 4.09 2.56
N CYS A 84 -3.32 4.19 1.32
CA CYS A 84 -3.37 5.42 0.55
C CYS A 84 -4.78 5.59 -0.05
N TYR A 85 -5.44 6.69 0.29
CA TYR A 85 -6.82 6.98 -0.14
C TYR A 85 -6.80 7.98 -1.29
N LEU A 86 -7.22 7.53 -2.47
CA LEU A 86 -7.08 8.22 -3.73
C LEU A 86 -8.43 8.68 -4.27
N ASP A 87 -8.60 9.99 -4.39
CA ASP A 87 -9.76 10.60 -5.02
C ASP A 87 -9.66 10.51 -6.55
N LEU A 88 -10.47 9.64 -7.16
CA LEU A 88 -10.46 9.37 -8.60
C LEU A 88 -11.06 10.51 -9.44
N LYS A 89 -11.57 11.58 -8.84
CA LYS A 89 -11.97 12.80 -9.57
C LYS A 89 -10.79 13.72 -9.84
N THR A 90 -9.65 13.53 -9.16
CA THR A 90 -8.46 14.37 -9.39
C THR A 90 -7.63 13.86 -10.57
N SER A 91 -7.16 14.78 -11.43
CA SER A 91 -6.35 14.44 -12.61
C SER A 91 -5.07 13.69 -12.24
N LYS A 92 -4.39 14.12 -11.18
CA LYS A 92 -3.18 13.46 -10.66
C LYS A 92 -3.45 12.01 -10.29
N VAL A 93 -4.52 11.73 -9.55
CA VAL A 93 -4.86 10.36 -9.15
C VAL A 93 -5.24 9.53 -10.37
N GLN A 94 -6.01 10.07 -11.31
CA GLN A 94 -6.35 9.38 -12.56
C GLN A 94 -5.09 8.94 -13.32
N THR A 95 -4.09 9.82 -13.45
CA THR A 95 -2.81 9.48 -14.06
C THR A 95 -2.10 8.35 -13.31
N ILE A 96 -2.08 8.40 -11.97
CA ILE A 96 -1.46 7.35 -11.14
C ILE A 96 -2.18 6.01 -11.32
N THR A 97 -3.51 5.99 -11.21
CA THR A 97 -4.32 4.76 -11.31
C THR A 97 -4.17 4.11 -12.68
N ARG A 98 -4.19 4.90 -13.76
CA ARG A 98 -3.92 4.40 -15.12
C ARG A 98 -2.50 3.89 -15.28
N CYS A 99 -1.52 4.60 -14.73
CA CYS A 99 -0.13 4.16 -14.78
C CYS A 99 0.08 2.82 -14.05
N LEU A 100 -0.60 2.61 -12.91
CA LEU A 100 -0.59 1.33 -12.20
C LEU A 100 -1.21 0.21 -13.05
N ALA A 101 -2.36 0.48 -13.67
CA ALA A 101 -3.06 -0.48 -14.52
C ALA A 101 -2.24 -0.88 -15.75
N ASP A 102 -1.64 0.09 -16.44
CA ASP A 102 -0.85 -0.10 -17.66
C ASP A 102 0.47 -0.84 -17.38
N LYS A 103 1.22 -0.41 -16.35
CA LYS A 103 2.53 -0.99 -16.05
C LYS A 103 2.45 -2.31 -15.31
N GLY A 104 1.39 -2.54 -14.54
CA GLY A 104 1.26 -3.74 -13.72
C GLY A 104 2.30 -3.86 -12.60
N PHE A 105 3.00 -2.77 -12.27
CA PHE A 105 3.88 -2.69 -11.12
C PHE A 105 4.03 -1.24 -10.65
N TYR A 106 4.54 -1.07 -9.43
CA TYR A 106 5.03 0.22 -8.95
C TYR A 106 6.33 0.05 -8.16
N ARG A 107 7.01 1.17 -7.92
CA ARG A 107 8.17 1.21 -7.01
C ARG A 107 7.77 1.78 -5.66
N LEU A 108 8.15 1.10 -4.60
CA LEU A 108 8.08 1.61 -3.24
C LEU A 108 9.43 2.24 -2.92
N LEU A 109 9.47 3.56 -2.73
CA LEU A 109 10.67 4.32 -2.39
C LEU A 109 10.65 4.55 -0.88
N LEU A 110 11.67 4.03 -0.20
CA LEU A 110 11.87 4.17 1.23
C LEU A 110 12.88 5.29 1.48
N PHE A 111 12.46 6.26 2.28
CA PHE A 111 13.27 7.39 2.74
C PHE A 111 13.46 7.30 4.25
N SER A 112 14.64 7.66 4.72
CA SER A 112 14.94 7.77 6.15
C SER A 112 14.48 9.11 6.70
N THR A 113 14.00 9.13 7.93
CA THR A 113 13.78 10.37 8.69
C THR A 113 15.07 11.12 9.00
N GLU A 114 16.22 10.45 8.95
CA GLU A 114 17.54 11.02 9.25
C GLU A 114 18.26 11.56 8.01
N GLU A 115 18.07 10.90 6.86
CA GLU A 115 18.73 11.25 5.58
C GLU A 115 17.69 11.37 4.45
N PRO A 116 16.82 12.40 4.47
CA PRO A 116 15.74 12.57 3.49
C PRO A 116 16.25 12.99 2.10
N GLN A 117 17.52 13.36 1.96
CA GLN A 117 18.09 13.89 0.71
C GLN A 117 18.23 12.80 -0.36
N ARG A 118 18.17 11.52 0.02
CA ARG A 118 18.29 10.39 -0.90
C ARG A 118 17.32 9.29 -0.53
N CYS A 119 16.76 8.62 -1.53
CA CYS A 119 16.03 7.38 -1.32
C CYS A 119 17.00 6.28 -0.86
N ASN A 120 16.80 5.77 0.36
CA ASN A 120 17.65 4.75 0.96
C ASN A 120 17.45 3.38 0.31
N GLN A 121 16.21 3.01 -0.01
CA GLN A 121 15.91 1.69 -0.55
C GLN A 121 14.71 1.71 -1.50
N VAL A 122 14.75 0.87 -2.53
CA VAL A 122 13.68 0.74 -3.51
C VAL A 122 13.21 -0.71 -3.56
N MET A 123 11.90 -0.91 -3.39
CA MET A 123 11.26 -2.20 -3.59
C MET A 123 10.34 -2.17 -4.79
N THR A 124 10.04 -3.34 -5.34
CA THR A 124 9.13 -3.50 -6.48
C THR A 124 7.91 -4.26 -6.04
N VAL A 125 6.73 -3.74 -6.36
CA VAL A 125 5.47 -4.44 -6.13
C VAL A 125 4.83 -4.72 -7.47
N THR A 126 4.70 -6.00 -7.80
CA THR A 126 4.05 -6.46 -9.02
C THR A 126 2.56 -6.67 -8.75
N LEU A 127 1.73 -6.23 -9.69
CA LEU A 127 0.28 -6.36 -9.65
C LEU A 127 -0.13 -7.60 -10.44
N LYS A 128 -1.14 -8.31 -9.94
CA LYS A 128 -1.79 -9.40 -10.68
C LYS A 128 -2.63 -8.83 -11.83
N PRO A 129 -2.83 -9.57 -12.94
CA PRO A 129 -3.66 -9.11 -14.05
C PRO A 129 -5.06 -8.63 -13.64
N GLN A 130 -5.71 -9.34 -12.71
CA GLN A 130 -7.01 -8.93 -12.16
C GLN A 130 -6.96 -7.57 -11.44
N GLN A 131 -5.85 -7.26 -10.75
CA GLN A 131 -5.67 -5.95 -10.11
C GLN A 131 -5.50 -4.86 -11.17
N CYS A 132 -4.75 -5.11 -12.24
CA CYS A 132 -4.60 -4.17 -13.36
C CYS A 132 -5.95 -3.89 -14.01
N GLN A 133 -6.76 -4.92 -14.27
CA GLN A 133 -8.10 -4.77 -14.82
C GLN A 133 -9.00 -3.95 -13.90
N MET A 134 -9.05 -4.29 -12.60
CA MET A 134 -9.83 -3.53 -11.62
C MET A 134 -9.40 -2.05 -11.58
N LEU A 135 -8.10 -1.76 -11.68
CA LEU A 135 -7.58 -0.39 -11.69
C LEU A 135 -8.00 0.35 -12.95
N GLN A 136 -7.96 -0.30 -14.11
CA GLN A 136 -8.42 0.26 -15.38
C GLN A 136 -9.92 0.60 -15.32
N GLU A 137 -10.74 -0.33 -14.85
CA GLU A 137 -12.19 -0.14 -14.67
C GLU A 137 -12.48 0.98 -13.65
N SER A 138 -11.73 1.02 -12.54
CA SER A 138 -11.85 2.07 -11.52
C SER A 138 -11.49 3.45 -12.05
N ALA A 139 -10.43 3.56 -12.87
CA ALA A 139 -10.05 4.83 -13.50
C ALA A 139 -11.14 5.32 -14.46
N ASN A 140 -11.64 4.44 -15.34
CA ASN A 140 -12.70 4.75 -16.29
C ASN A 140 -13.98 5.19 -15.59
N THR A 141 -14.46 4.37 -14.64
CA THR A 141 -15.70 4.62 -13.90
C THR A 141 -15.58 5.86 -13.01
N GLY A 142 -14.43 6.04 -12.36
CA GLY A 142 -14.20 7.17 -11.48
C GLY A 142 -14.17 8.51 -12.21
N GLN A 143 -13.73 8.54 -13.48
CA GLN A 143 -13.76 9.76 -14.28
C GLN A 143 -15.19 10.15 -14.65
N THR A 144 -16.00 9.19 -15.11
CA THR A 144 -17.33 9.43 -15.67
C THR A 144 -18.43 9.58 -14.61
N SER A 145 -18.27 8.96 -13.45
CA SER A 145 -19.30 8.99 -12.41
C SER A 145 -19.46 10.38 -11.78
N GLN A 146 -20.72 10.78 -11.57
CA GLN A 146 -21.07 12.01 -10.87
C GLN A 146 -21.07 11.76 -9.36
N PRO A 147 -20.27 12.52 -8.58
CA PRO A 147 -20.33 12.45 -7.13
C PRO A 147 -21.67 12.91 -6.58
N ILE A 148 -22.21 12.19 -5.60
CA ILE A 148 -23.43 12.55 -4.88
C ILE A 148 -23.14 13.01 -3.44
N ALA A 149 -21.88 12.95 -3.01
CA ALA A 149 -21.43 13.53 -1.74
C ALA A 149 -19.96 14.00 -1.84
N GLN A 150 -19.49 14.66 -0.79
CA GLN A 150 -18.09 15.07 -0.67
C GLN A 150 -17.14 13.87 -0.51
N PRO A 151 -15.87 13.97 -1.00
CA PRO A 151 -14.88 12.90 -0.91
C PRO A 151 -14.68 12.33 0.50
N ILE A 152 -14.85 13.16 1.52
CA ILE A 152 -14.68 12.76 2.92
C ILE A 152 -15.60 11.60 3.33
N VAL A 153 -16.80 11.50 2.74
CA VAL A 153 -17.76 10.43 3.04
C VAL A 153 -17.25 9.08 2.53
N SER A 154 -16.84 9.03 1.25
CA SER A 154 -16.18 7.84 0.68
C SER A 154 -14.91 7.45 1.43
N ARG A 155 -14.11 8.43 1.85
CA ARG A 155 -12.91 8.18 2.65
C ARG A 155 -13.27 7.50 3.99
N ARG A 156 -14.36 7.89 4.65
CA ARG A 156 -14.83 7.22 5.89
C ARG A 156 -15.24 5.77 5.62
N ILE A 157 -15.96 5.51 4.52
CA ILE A 157 -16.33 4.14 4.11
C ILE A 157 -15.08 3.28 3.88
N LEU A 158 -14.10 3.81 3.15
CA LEU A 158 -12.85 3.09 2.89
C LEU A 158 -12.03 2.87 4.16
N LYS A 159 -12.06 3.79 5.14
CA LYS A 159 -11.45 3.56 6.45
C LYS A 159 -12.07 2.36 7.17
N LEU A 160 -13.40 2.23 7.16
CA LEU A 160 -14.08 1.05 7.74
C LEU A 160 -13.67 -0.24 7.03
N LYS A 161 -13.63 -0.23 5.68
CA LYS A 161 -13.15 -1.38 4.91
C LYS A 161 -11.68 -1.70 5.22
N PHE A 162 -10.85 -0.68 5.43
CA PHE A 162 -9.46 -0.88 5.82
C PHE A 162 -9.33 -1.56 7.19
N GLU A 163 -10.11 -1.15 8.20
CA GLU A 163 -10.11 -1.84 9.49
C GLU A 163 -10.54 -3.31 9.38
N GLN A 164 -11.54 -3.61 8.54
CA GLN A 164 -11.93 -5.00 8.25
C GLN A 164 -10.78 -5.81 7.61
N LEU A 165 -10.05 -5.20 6.67
CA LEU A 165 -8.88 -5.82 6.06
C LEU A 165 -7.77 -6.10 7.09
N LYS A 166 -7.53 -5.20 8.04
CA LYS A 166 -6.56 -5.44 9.13
C LYS A 166 -6.94 -6.68 9.94
N SER A 167 -8.20 -6.78 10.36
CA SER A 167 -8.70 -7.91 11.15
C SER A 167 -8.59 -9.23 10.39
N GLN A 168 -8.91 -9.25 9.10
CA GLN A 168 -8.77 -10.45 8.28
C GLN A 168 -7.32 -10.90 8.12
N LEU A 169 -6.38 -9.96 7.99
CA LEU A 169 -4.97 -10.29 7.92
C LEU A 169 -4.48 -10.86 9.25
N LEU A 170 -4.79 -10.22 10.38
CA LEU A 170 -4.46 -10.72 11.72
C LEU A 170 -4.99 -12.15 11.93
N ASN A 171 -6.27 -12.39 11.63
CA ASN A 171 -6.88 -13.71 11.78
C ASN A 171 -6.22 -14.79 10.90
N LYS A 172 -5.72 -14.42 9.72
CA LYS A 172 -5.00 -15.34 8.83
C LYS A 172 -3.65 -15.74 9.43
N TRP A 173 -2.96 -14.82 10.10
CA TRP A 173 -1.71 -15.12 10.81
C TRP A 173 -1.97 -15.94 12.07
N ASP A 174 -2.97 -15.58 12.88
CA ASP A 174 -3.38 -16.36 14.06
C ASP A 174 -3.77 -17.79 13.70
N ALA A 175 -4.37 -17.99 12.52
CA ALA A 175 -4.67 -19.33 12.01
C ALA A 175 -3.38 -20.08 11.64
N LEU A 176 -2.46 -19.45 10.90
CA LEU A 176 -1.19 -20.06 10.49
C LEU A 176 -0.27 -20.37 11.69
N ASP A 177 -0.22 -19.51 12.71
CA ASP A 177 0.55 -19.74 13.93
C ASP A 177 -0.02 -20.91 14.75
N ARG A 178 -1.36 -21.03 14.85
CA ARG A 178 -2.01 -22.20 15.49
C ARG A 178 -1.79 -23.52 14.75
N PHE A 179 -1.58 -23.48 13.44
CA PHE A 179 -1.19 -24.68 12.68
C PHE A 179 0.28 -25.05 12.86
N ASN A 180 1.16 -24.07 13.07
CA ASN A 180 2.60 -24.32 13.26
C ASN A 180 2.96 -24.71 14.71
N TYR A 181 2.10 -24.41 15.68
CA TYR A 181 2.19 -24.90 17.05
C TYR A 181 0.84 -25.50 17.47
N PRO A 182 0.61 -26.81 17.27
CA PRO A 182 -0.56 -27.45 17.84
C PRO A 182 -0.47 -27.35 19.36
N THR A 183 -1.46 -26.72 19.98
CA THR A 183 -1.64 -26.69 21.43
C THR A 183 -1.58 -28.12 21.94
N GLN A 184 -0.57 -28.44 22.77
CA GLN A 184 -0.57 -29.71 23.49
C GLN A 184 -1.84 -29.75 24.35
N PRO A 185 -2.64 -30.83 24.30
CA PRO A 185 -3.80 -30.95 25.17
C PRO A 185 -3.33 -30.93 26.63
N GLU A 186 -4.00 -30.11 27.44
CA GLU A 186 -3.86 -30.10 28.89
C GLU A 186 -3.94 -31.54 29.41
N LEU A 187 -2.84 -32.02 30.00
CA LEU A 187 -2.83 -33.22 30.81
C LEU A 187 -3.74 -32.93 32.01
N ALA A 188 -4.98 -33.42 31.92
CA ALA A 188 -5.84 -33.60 33.07
C ALA A 188 -5.10 -34.50 34.06
N HIS A 189 -4.49 -33.89 35.08
CA HIS A 189 -4.11 -34.60 36.29
C HIS A 189 -5.39 -34.98 37.04
N SER A 190 -5.99 -36.10 36.63
CA SER A 190 -6.77 -36.92 37.54
C SER A 190 -5.79 -37.64 38.44
N ILE A 191 -5.60 -37.12 39.65
CA ILE A 191 -5.05 -37.88 40.78
C ILE A 191 -6.18 -38.02 41.80
N SER A 192 -6.62 -39.27 41.90
CA SER A 192 -7.21 -39.99 43.05
C SER A 192 -8.37 -39.36 43.82
#